data_AF-A0A8J2U3H2-F1
#
_entry.id   AF-A0A8J2U3H2-F1
#
_cell.length_a   1.000
_cell.length_b   1.000
_cell.length_c   1.000
_cell.angle_alpha   90.00
_cell.angle_beta   90.00
_cell.angle_gamma   90.00
#
_symmetry.space_group_name_H-M   'P 1'
#
loop_
_entity.id
_entity.type
_entity.pdbx_description
1 polymer ?
#
loop_
_entity_poly.entity_id
_entity_poly.type
_entity_poly.pdbx_seq_one_letter_code
_entity_poly.pdbx_strand_id
1 'polypeptide(L)'
;MKPLVALTGALVVIASPAFGSTSMKFVAANQSIESQVCVVAAQQGVEAATATGSELGLSKSEVRNLVCNGRLLTSFSRKYQRLQAAQVSDKADDSGS
;
A
#
# COMPACT_ATOMS: atom_id res chain seq x y z
N MET A 1 56.68 -7.07 34.65
CA MET A 1 56.41 -6.45 33.34
C MET A 1 55.05 -6.96 32.88
N LYS A 2 54.00 -6.15 33.01
CA LYS A 2 52.61 -6.49 32.64
C LYS A 2 52.30 -5.77 31.33
N PRO A 3 51.79 -6.45 30.28
CA PRO A 3 51.44 -5.77 29.05
C PRO A 3 50.20 -4.92 29.27
N LEU A 4 50.35 -3.62 29.01
CA LEU A 4 49.25 -2.67 28.95
C LEU A 4 48.44 -2.99 27.67
N VAL A 5 47.25 -3.56 27.83
CA VAL A 5 46.33 -3.81 26.71
C VAL A 5 45.67 -2.48 26.38
N ALA A 6 46.09 -1.85 25.26
CA ALA A 6 45.45 -0.66 24.73
C ALA A 6 44.10 -1.05 24.12
N LEU A 7 43.01 -0.64 24.77
CA LEU A 7 41.64 -0.83 24.28
C LEU A 7 41.35 0.24 23.22
N THR A 8 41.76 0.02 21.97
CA THR A 8 41.30 0.83 20.84
C THR A 8 39.84 0.45 20.54
N GLY A 9 38.90 1.23 21.06
CA GLY A 9 37.48 1.08 20.77
C GLY A 9 37.20 1.38 19.30
N ALA A 10 36.88 0.36 18.51
CA ALA A 10 36.41 0.54 17.15
C ALA A 10 34.94 1.02 17.20
N LEU A 11 34.71 2.28 16.83
CA LEU A 11 33.37 2.83 16.58
C LEU A 11 32.81 2.17 15.32
N VAL A 12 31.96 1.16 15.48
CA VAL A 12 31.20 0.57 14.38
C VAL A 12 30.04 1.51 14.06
N VAL A 13 30.16 2.26 12.98
CA VAL A 13 29.08 3.11 12.46
C VAL A 13 28.09 2.20 11.75
N ILE A 14 26.98 1.89 12.42
CA ILE A 14 25.90 1.10 11.82
C ILE A 14 25.11 2.04 10.92
N ALA A 15 25.36 1.98 9.61
CA ALA A 15 24.52 2.68 8.63
C ALA A 15 23.19 1.91 8.52
N SER A 16 22.10 2.50 9.01
CA SER A 16 20.76 1.93 8.83
C SER A 16 20.44 1.81 7.34
N PRO A 17 19.91 0.68 6.85
CA PRO A 17 19.40 0.62 5.49
C PRO A 17 18.21 1.58 5.37
N ALA A 18 18.28 2.53 4.44
CA ALA A 18 17.13 3.33 4.06
C ALA A 18 16.14 2.42 3.33
N PHE A 19 15.08 1.99 4.01
CA PHE A 19 13.96 1.32 3.38
C PHE A 19 13.22 2.34 2.52
N GLY A 20 13.37 2.24 1.20
CA GLY A 20 12.64 3.10 0.27
C GLY A 20 11.15 2.79 0.30
N SER A 21 10.31 3.80 0.56
CA SER A 21 8.85 3.65 0.52
C SER A 21 8.39 3.46 -0.93
N THR A 22 7.89 2.27 -1.26
CA THR A 22 7.33 2.01 -2.60
C THR A 22 5.86 2.40 -2.60
N SER A 23 5.55 3.60 -3.13
CA SER A 23 4.17 4.00 -3.35
C SER A 23 3.56 3.21 -4.51
N MET A 24 2.43 2.55 -4.27
CA MET A 24 1.71 1.83 -5.31
C MET A 24 0.83 2.80 -6.11
N LYS A 25 0.99 2.81 -7.44
CA LYS A 25 0.09 3.53 -8.34
C LYS A 25 -0.84 2.53 -9.03
N PHE A 26 -2.15 2.76 -8.90
CA PHE A 26 -3.16 2.00 -9.62
C PHE A 26 -3.55 2.74 -10.89
N VAL A 27 -3.67 2.00 -11.99
CA VAL A 27 -4.09 2.51 -13.29
C VAL A 27 -5.21 1.63 -13.83
N ALA A 28 -6.16 2.23 -14.53
CA ALA A 28 -7.22 1.50 -15.20
C ALA A 28 -6.61 0.71 -16.36
N ALA A 29 -7.01 -0.56 -16.54
CA ALA A 29 -6.51 -1.39 -17.62
C ALA A 29 -7.06 -0.93 -19.00
N ASN A 30 -8.25 -0.34 -19.00
CA ASN A 30 -8.94 0.19 -20.17
C ASN A 30 -9.95 1.29 -19.73
N GLN A 31 -10.75 1.77 -20.68
CA GLN A 31 -11.74 2.84 -20.45
C GLN A 31 -13.07 2.34 -19.86
N SER A 32 -13.15 1.08 -19.43
CA SER A 32 -14.39 0.51 -18.91
C SER A 32 -14.72 1.01 -17.50
N ILE A 33 -16.01 1.01 -17.16
CA ILE A 33 -16.50 1.38 -15.83
C ILE A 33 -15.88 0.45 -14.78
N GLU A 34 -15.79 -0.84 -15.07
CA GLU A 34 -15.21 -1.86 -14.20
C GLU A 34 -13.76 -1.56 -13.87
N SER A 35 -12.96 -1.15 -14.86
CA SER A 35 -11.55 -0.78 -14.64
C SER A 35 -11.42 0.41 -13.70
N GLN A 36 -12.26 1.44 -13.85
CA GLN A 36 -12.29 2.58 -12.93
C GLN A 36 -12.71 2.18 -11.52
N VAL A 37 -13.78 1.37 -11.41
CA VAL A 37 -14.27 0.87 -10.12
C VAL A 37 -13.21 0.02 -9.41
N CYS A 38 -12.44 -0.79 -10.14
CA CYS A 38 -11.31 -1.54 -9.57
C CYS A 38 -10.18 -0.62 -9.07
N VAL A 39 -9.87 0.47 -9.76
CA VAL A 39 -8.89 1.47 -9.30
C VAL A 39 -9.35 2.11 -7.99
N VAL A 40 -10.60 2.57 -7.94
CA VAL A 40 -11.20 3.16 -6.73
C VAL A 40 -11.21 2.14 -5.59
N ALA A 41 -11.54 0.88 -5.86
CA ALA A 41 -11.55 -0.17 -4.86
C ALA A 41 -10.17 -0.39 -4.21
N ALA A 42 -9.10 -0.30 -5.00
CA ALA A 42 -7.73 -0.43 -4.52
C ALA A 42 -7.30 0.77 -3.68
N GLN A 43 -7.65 1.98 -4.10
CA GLN A 43 -7.21 3.23 -3.47
C GLN A 43 -8.03 3.60 -2.24
N GLN A 44 -9.36 3.49 -2.34
CA GLN A 44 -10.30 4.12 -1.41
C GLN A 44 -11.18 3.10 -0.67
N GLY A 45 -11.31 1.89 -1.19
CA GLY A 45 -12.08 0.84 -0.53
C GLY A 45 -13.35 0.42 -1.26
N VAL A 46 -14.02 -0.60 -0.70
CA VAL A 46 -15.23 -1.19 -1.27
C VAL A 46 -16.41 -0.21 -1.29
N GLU A 47 -16.55 0.62 -0.25
CA GLU A 47 -17.66 1.57 -0.16
C GLU A 47 -17.57 2.64 -1.24
N ALA A 48 -16.41 3.28 -1.38
CA ALA A 48 -16.13 4.23 -2.46
C ALA A 48 -16.33 3.59 -3.84
N ALA A 49 -15.83 2.37 -4.05
CA ALA A 49 -16.03 1.65 -5.31
C ALA A 49 -17.50 1.35 -5.60
N THR A 50 -18.30 1.08 -4.56
CA THR A 50 -19.75 0.87 -4.68
C THR A 50 -20.46 2.17 -5.07
N ALA A 51 -20.09 3.29 -4.45
CA ALA A 51 -20.63 4.60 -4.80
C ALA A 51 -20.31 4.98 -6.25
N THR A 52 -19.03 4.87 -6.65
CA THR A 52 -18.59 5.13 -8.04
C THR A 52 -19.28 4.21 -9.03
N GLY A 53 -19.39 2.92 -8.74
CA GLY A 53 -20.08 1.98 -9.62
C GLY A 53 -21.55 2.36 -9.81
N SER A 54 -22.25 2.74 -8.74
CA SER A 54 -23.64 3.18 -8.82
C SER A 54 -23.84 4.50 -9.57
N GLU A 55 -22.92 5.46 -9.40
CA GLU A 55 -22.92 6.70 -10.18
C GLU A 55 -22.76 6.45 -11.69
N LEU A 56 -21.94 5.44 -12.03
CA LEU A 56 -21.67 5.05 -13.41
C LEU A 56 -22.66 4.02 -13.98
N GLY A 57 -23.73 3.69 -13.25
CA GLY A 57 -24.84 2.86 -13.74
C GLY A 57 -24.75 1.36 -13.41
N LEU A 58 -23.81 0.93 -12.58
CA LEU A 58 -23.77 -0.45 -12.06
C LEU A 58 -24.63 -0.59 -10.80
N SER A 59 -25.40 -1.66 -10.73
CA SER A 59 -26.06 -2.05 -9.48
C SER A 59 -25.04 -2.44 -8.41
N LYS A 60 -25.43 -2.34 -7.14
CA LYS A 60 -24.60 -2.84 -6.02
C LYS A 60 -24.23 -4.32 -6.18
N SER A 61 -25.07 -5.13 -6.82
CA SER A 61 -24.79 -6.55 -7.05
C SER A 61 -23.68 -6.74 -8.08
N GLU A 62 -23.74 -5.99 -9.18
CA GLU A 62 -22.71 -6.00 -10.21
C GLU A 62 -21.36 -5.57 -9.63
N VAL A 63 -21.31 -4.48 -8.86
CA VAL A 63 -20.06 -4.03 -8.21
C VAL A 63 -19.47 -5.09 -7.29
N ARG A 64 -20.29 -5.76 -6.47
CA ARG A 64 -19.80 -6.81 -5.55
C ARG A 64 -19.26 -8.03 -6.28
N ASN A 65 -19.77 -8.32 -7.48
CA ASN A 65 -19.36 -9.45 -8.29
C ASN A 65 -18.21 -9.14 -9.26
N LEU A 66 -17.77 -7.87 -9.35
CA LEU A 66 -16.63 -7.50 -10.17
C LEU A 66 -15.36 -8.25 -9.78
N VAL A 67 -14.62 -8.67 -10.80
CA VAL A 67 -13.32 -9.34 -10.66
C VAL A 67 -12.22 -8.39 -11.12
N CYS A 68 -11.43 -7.92 -10.16
CA CYS A 68 -10.26 -7.07 -10.37
C CYS A 68 -9.00 -7.93 -10.34
N ASN A 69 -8.29 -8.03 -11.47
CA ASN A 69 -7.03 -8.78 -11.59
C ASN A 69 -7.13 -10.22 -11.02
N GLY A 70 -8.20 -10.93 -11.39
CA GLY A 70 -8.46 -12.31 -10.98
C GLY A 70 -8.98 -12.48 -9.54
N ARG A 71 -9.40 -11.40 -8.86
CA ARG A 71 -9.99 -11.46 -7.51
C ARG A 71 -11.28 -10.68 -7.43
N LEU A 72 -12.24 -11.19 -6.67
CA LEU A 72 -13.44 -10.42 -6.32
C LEU A 72 -13.07 -9.06 -5.73
N LEU A 73 -13.80 -8.02 -6.12
CA LEU A 73 -13.57 -6.62 -5.77
C LEU A 73 -13.37 -6.42 -4.25
N THR A 74 -14.16 -7.11 -3.43
CA THR A 74 -14.06 -7.00 -1.97
C THR A 74 -12.72 -7.53 -1.44
N SER A 75 -12.25 -8.67 -1.96
CA SER A 75 -10.95 -9.25 -1.59
C SER A 75 -9.78 -8.46 -2.17
N PHE A 76 -9.94 -7.96 -3.39
CA PHE A 76 -8.97 -7.08 -4.03
C PHE A 76 -8.77 -5.80 -3.22
N SER A 77 -9.86 -5.09 -2.90
CA SER A 77 -9.83 -3.87 -2.09
C SER A 77 -9.16 -4.06 -0.73
N ARG A 78 -9.58 -5.09 0.02
CA ARG A 78 -8.98 -5.40 1.34
C ARG A 78 -7.47 -5.65 1.26
N LYS A 79 -7.01 -6.35 0.22
CA LYS A 79 -5.57 -6.60 0.03
C LYS A 79 -4.80 -5.29 -0.04
N TYR A 80 -5.27 -4.35 -0.87
CA TYR A 80 -4.54 -3.11 -1.12
C TYR A 80 -4.72 -2.05 -0.04
N GLN A 81 -5.84 -2.03 0.69
CA GLN A 81 -5.96 -1.21 1.89
C GLN A 81 -4.96 -1.64 2.97
N ARG A 82 -4.77 -2.94 3.18
CA ARG A 82 -3.76 -3.45 4.14
C ARG A 82 -2.34 -3.10 3.74
N LEU A 83 -2.02 -3.26 2.45
CA LEU A 83 -0.70 -2.88 1.94
C LEU A 83 -0.46 -1.38 2.09
N GLN A 84 -1.45 -0.53 1.82
CA GLN A 84 -1.32 0.92 2.04
C GLN A 84 -1.18 1.28 3.53
N ALA A 85 -1.95 0.65 4.42
CA ALA A 85 -1.82 0.88 5.87
C ALA A 85 -0.42 0.49 6.39
N ALA A 86 0.14 -0.62 5.91
CA ALA A 86 1.51 -1.02 6.23
C ALA A 86 2.54 0.03 5.73
N GLN A 87 2.36 0.58 4.53
CA GLN A 87 3.25 1.61 3.97
C GLN A 87 3.13 2.98 4.67
N VAL A 88 1.99 3.28 5.31
CA VAL A 88 1.80 4.51 6.10
C VAL A 88 2.43 4.37 7.49
N SER A 89 2.54 3.14 8.00
CA SER A 89 3.16 2.86 9.31
C SER A 89 4.66 3.15 9.32
N ASP A 90 5.35 2.97 8.18
CA ASP A 90 6.77 3.30 8.02
C ASP A 90 7.05 4.80 7.87
N LYS A 91 6.02 5.64 7.63
CA LYS A 91 6.20 7.08 7.35
C LYS A 91 6.10 7.97 8.60
N ALA A 92 5.77 7.41 9.77
CA ALA A 92 5.56 8.19 11.00
C ALA A 92 6.85 8.45 11.81
N ASP A 93 7.97 7.79 11.50
CA ASP A 93 9.25 7.91 12.22
C ASP A 93 10.25 8.90 11.58
N ASP A 94 9.81 9.76 10.65
CA ASP A 94 10.65 10.78 9.99
C ASP A 94 10.10 12.20 10.25
N SER A 95 9.90 12.56 11.51
CA SER A 95 9.57 13.94 11.91
C SER A 95 10.18 14.23 13.29
N GLY A 96 11.50 14.27 13.31
CA GLY A 96 12.30 14.59 14.50
C GLY A 96 13.71 14.98 14.13
N SER A 97 13.91 16.24 13.70
CA SER A 97 15.18 16.96 13.79
C SER A 97 14.91 18.42 14.05
#